data_AF-A0A7J3FBP9-F1
#
_entry.id   AF-A0A7J3FBP9-F1
#
_cell.length_a   1.000
_cell.length_b   1.000
_cell.length_c   1.000
_cell.angle_alpha   90.00
_cell.angle_beta   90.00
_cell.angle_gamma   90.00
#
_symmetry.space_group_name_H-M   'P 1'
#
loop_
_entity.id
_entity.type
_entity.pdbx_description
1 polymer ?
#
loop_
_entity_poly.entity_id
_entity_poly.type
_entity_poly.pdbx_seq_one_letter_code
_entity_poly.pdbx_strand_id
1 'polypeptide(L)'
;MVREIFDVSEPIPLLGCIAFGLIDRGTNVIQIRPITTCPLSCIFCSTDAGPKSRCRRTEYIVPLDYLISWFKSVVTFKGEHGIEAHIDTVGDPITYPKIVDMVSSLSQIKGVEIISMQTHGSTLTERLLDELSEAGLTRINLSLDALDRDLARRLSGTEWYDPSRIVDLMHHIVFNTKIDLLIAPVWIHGLNDSEIPKIISLAKDLGAGKKFPPIGIQKYLIHKHGRRVRNVKPMPWKDFYAQLRLWESKLGIKLVLSPSDFGIHKRPAIPILYRRFEIIRVEVVGPGWLRGEALAVTERRDRSVTIVNAEKIPIGAKLKVRVISNKNNIFVAEPI
;
A
#
# COMPACT_ATOMS: atom_id res chain seq x y z
N MET A 1 -1.22 -1.35 23.79
CA MET A 1 -0.95 0.10 23.87
C MET A 1 -1.34 0.71 22.54
N VAL A 2 -2.28 1.66 22.54
CA VAL A 2 -2.69 2.38 21.31
C VAL A 2 -1.51 3.25 20.89
N ARG A 3 -1.12 3.19 19.61
CA ARG A 3 -0.05 4.04 19.07
C ARG A 3 -0.61 5.42 18.80
N GLU A 4 0.19 6.45 19.05
CA GLU A 4 -0.12 7.81 18.66
C GLU A 4 -0.33 7.90 17.15
N ILE A 5 -1.32 8.71 16.74
CA ILE A 5 -1.55 9.08 15.35
C ILE A 5 -1.06 10.50 15.18
N PHE A 6 0.00 10.68 14.40
CA PHE A 6 0.60 11.97 14.09
C PHE A 6 -0.04 12.55 12.82
N ASP A 7 -0.52 13.78 12.92
CA ASP A 7 -1.11 14.53 11.81
C ASP A 7 0.01 15.10 10.90
N VAL A 8 0.03 14.65 9.66
CA VAL A 8 0.97 15.12 8.63
C VAL A 8 0.33 16.27 7.86
N SER A 9 0.28 17.43 8.51
CA SER A 9 -0.24 18.68 7.96
C SER A 9 0.87 19.58 7.42
N GLU A 10 0.49 20.73 6.87
CA GLU A 10 1.42 21.78 6.50
C GLU A 10 2.33 22.14 7.70
N PRO A 11 3.64 22.37 7.47
CA PRO A 11 4.33 22.44 6.19
C PRO A 11 5.13 21.16 5.84
N ILE A 12 4.65 19.97 6.20
CA ILE A 12 5.36 18.69 5.97
C ILE A 12 5.16 18.23 4.51
N PRO A 13 6.24 18.04 3.71
CA PRO A 13 6.11 17.58 2.33
C PRO A 13 5.53 16.18 2.21
N LEU A 14 4.60 15.97 1.29
CA LEU A 14 4.01 14.65 1.01
C LEU A 14 4.85 13.81 0.03
N LEU A 15 6.02 14.29 -0.36
CA LEU A 15 7.05 13.51 -1.06
C LEU A 15 8.25 13.34 -0.14
N GLY A 16 8.79 12.13 -0.03
CA GLY A 16 9.99 11.90 0.78
C GLY A 16 9.93 10.71 1.73
N CYS A 17 8.73 10.40 2.23
CA CYS A 17 8.53 9.35 3.21
C CYS A 17 7.89 8.12 2.56
N ILE A 18 8.27 6.93 3.02
CA ILE A 18 7.62 5.69 2.59
C ILE A 18 6.25 5.50 3.25
N ALA A 19 6.03 6.04 4.45
CA ALA A 19 4.86 5.69 5.25
C ALA A 19 3.58 6.41 4.79
N PHE A 20 3.68 7.67 4.35
CA PHE A 20 2.55 8.54 4.03
C PHE A 20 2.80 9.33 2.74
N GLY A 21 1.76 10.02 2.26
CA GLY A 21 1.85 10.98 1.17
C GLY A 21 1.82 10.28 -0.19
N LEU A 22 2.72 10.68 -1.09
CA LEU A 22 2.74 10.28 -2.48
C LEU A 22 4.05 9.58 -2.84
N ILE A 23 3.96 8.48 -3.60
CA ILE A 23 5.13 7.79 -4.13
C ILE A 23 5.02 7.70 -5.65
N ASP A 24 6.00 8.30 -6.33
CA ASP A 24 6.17 8.21 -7.77
C ASP A 24 7.36 7.31 -8.12
N ARG A 25 7.14 6.40 -9.07
CA ARG A 25 8.15 5.46 -9.57
C ARG A 25 8.45 5.64 -11.06
N GLY A 26 8.10 6.79 -11.63
CA GLY A 26 8.33 7.09 -13.05
C GLY A 26 7.38 6.35 -13.99
N THR A 27 6.17 6.07 -13.52
CA THR A 27 5.08 5.51 -14.33
C THR A 27 3.84 6.40 -14.21
N ASN A 28 2.76 6.07 -14.90
CA ASN A 28 1.46 6.72 -14.74
C ASN A 28 0.75 6.39 -13.41
N VAL A 29 1.28 5.46 -12.62
CA VAL A 29 0.73 5.10 -11.31
C VAL A 29 1.38 5.95 -10.23
N ILE A 30 0.55 6.68 -9.47
CA ILE A 30 0.97 7.43 -8.30
C ILE A 30 0.38 6.73 -7.09
N GLN A 31 1.23 6.29 -6.16
CA GLN A 31 0.76 5.69 -4.90
C GLN A 31 0.34 6.80 -3.94
N ILE A 32 -0.79 6.62 -3.27
CA ILE A 32 -1.38 7.57 -2.32
C ILE A 32 -1.54 6.87 -0.98
N ARG A 33 -0.88 7.39 0.06
CA ARG A 33 -0.84 6.83 1.42
C ARG A 33 -1.44 7.81 2.43
N PRO A 34 -2.77 7.79 2.63
CA PRO A 34 -3.46 8.77 3.47
C PRO A 34 -3.35 8.47 4.97
N ILE A 35 -3.15 7.20 5.34
CA ILE A 35 -3.12 6.74 6.73
C ILE A 35 -2.26 5.51 6.84
N THR A 36 -1.69 5.23 8.02
CA THR A 36 -0.81 4.06 8.21
C THR A 36 -1.39 2.98 9.12
N THR A 37 -2.55 3.21 9.73
CA THR A 37 -3.22 2.26 10.63
C THR A 37 -3.64 0.98 9.90
N CYS A 38 -3.72 -0.11 10.64
CA CYS A 38 -4.19 -1.40 10.14
C CYS A 38 -4.86 -2.15 11.31
N PRO A 39 -6.05 -2.74 11.12
CA PRO A 39 -6.70 -3.51 12.18
C PRO A 39 -6.19 -4.95 12.26
N LEU A 40 -5.52 -5.44 11.22
CA LEU A 40 -4.98 -6.80 11.15
C LEU A 40 -3.57 -6.92 11.71
N SER A 41 -3.10 -8.14 11.92
CA SER A 41 -1.74 -8.41 12.39
C SER A 41 -1.07 -9.56 11.61
N CYS A 42 -1.19 -9.53 10.28
CA CYS A 42 -0.80 -10.62 9.40
C CYS A 42 0.63 -11.09 9.66
N ILE A 43 0.83 -12.39 9.89
CA ILE A 43 2.11 -12.96 10.34
C ILE A 43 3.25 -12.83 9.31
N PHE A 44 2.92 -12.44 8.08
CA PHE A 44 3.80 -12.20 6.95
C PHE A 44 3.88 -10.72 6.52
N CYS A 45 3.25 -9.81 7.27
CA CYS A 45 3.16 -8.39 6.91
C CYS A 45 4.54 -7.76 6.72
N SER A 46 4.77 -7.15 5.56
CA SER A 46 6.03 -6.53 5.15
C SER A 46 6.42 -5.30 5.98
N THR A 47 5.44 -4.67 6.63
CA THR A 47 5.58 -3.40 7.37
C THR A 47 5.25 -3.53 8.87
N ASP A 48 5.09 -4.76 9.36
CA ASP A 48 4.75 -5.08 10.76
C ASP A 48 3.56 -4.25 11.28
N ALA A 49 2.53 -4.06 10.45
CA ALA A 49 1.39 -3.20 10.75
C ALA A 49 0.45 -3.79 11.82
N GLY A 50 -0.32 -2.89 12.41
CA GLY A 50 -1.47 -3.19 13.27
C GLY A 50 -1.15 -3.54 14.72
N PRO A 51 -2.13 -4.04 15.48
CA PRO A 51 -2.06 -4.05 16.94
C PRO A 51 -0.83 -4.77 17.50
N LYS A 52 -0.46 -5.91 16.91
CA LYS A 52 0.68 -6.74 17.33
C LYS A 52 2.04 -6.29 16.75
N SER A 53 2.17 -5.06 16.25
CA SER A 53 3.47 -4.54 15.80
C SER A 53 4.50 -4.55 16.92
N ARG A 54 5.73 -4.89 16.56
CA ARG A 54 6.89 -4.96 17.44
C ARG A 54 7.83 -3.77 17.21
N CYS A 55 7.88 -3.25 15.99
CA CYS A 55 8.81 -2.18 15.61
C CYS A 55 8.15 -0.82 15.37
N ARG A 56 6.83 -0.74 15.13
CA ARG A 56 6.14 0.54 14.91
C ARG A 56 5.98 1.31 16.22
N ARG A 57 6.25 2.62 16.13
CA ARG A 57 6.13 3.60 17.21
C ARG A 57 4.90 4.49 17.00
N THR A 58 4.75 5.02 15.79
CA THR A 58 3.78 6.07 15.47
C THR A 58 3.01 5.69 14.22
N GLU A 59 1.73 6.04 14.18
CA GLU A 59 0.92 6.01 12.98
C GLU A 59 0.80 7.43 12.40
N TYR A 60 0.57 7.56 11.10
CA TYR A 60 0.37 8.85 10.43
C TYR A 60 -1.04 8.93 9.84
N ILE A 61 -1.56 10.14 9.78
CA ILE A 61 -2.74 10.52 9.00
C ILE A 61 -2.43 11.81 8.24
N VAL A 62 -2.84 11.88 6.97
CA VAL A 62 -2.68 13.08 6.14
C VAL A 62 -4.04 13.75 5.97
N PRO A 63 -4.19 15.06 6.21
CA PRO A 63 -5.43 15.78 5.94
C PRO A 63 -5.83 15.69 4.46
N LEU A 64 -7.12 15.47 4.19
CA LEU A 64 -7.66 15.24 2.85
C LEU A 64 -7.29 16.36 1.87
N ASP A 65 -7.61 17.62 2.19
CA ASP A 65 -7.43 18.74 1.26
C ASP A 65 -5.95 18.92 0.91
N TYR A 66 -5.08 18.73 1.90
CA TYR A 66 -3.63 18.78 1.73
C TYR A 66 -3.13 17.66 0.81
N LEU A 67 -3.58 16.43 1.02
CA LEU A 67 -3.25 15.29 0.16
C LEU A 67 -3.70 15.51 -1.30
N ILE A 68 -4.93 15.98 -1.49
CA ILE A 68 -5.49 16.26 -2.82
C ILE A 68 -4.71 17.38 -3.52
N SER A 69 -4.29 18.43 -2.81
CA SER A 69 -3.50 19.53 -3.40
C SER A 69 -2.13 19.08 -3.91
N TRP A 70 -1.41 18.25 -3.14
CA TRP A 70 -0.15 17.66 -3.56
C TRP A 70 -0.33 16.70 -4.73
N PHE A 71 -1.39 15.89 -4.68
CA PHE A 71 -1.68 14.94 -5.74
C PHE A 71 -1.95 15.65 -7.07
N LYS A 72 -2.76 16.72 -7.07
CA LYS A 72 -3.00 17.59 -8.25
C LYS A 72 -1.69 18.13 -8.84
N SER A 73 -0.75 18.56 -7.98
CA SER A 73 0.57 19.04 -8.42
C SER A 73 1.38 17.96 -9.13
N VAL A 74 1.36 16.72 -8.61
CA VAL A 74 2.03 15.58 -9.25
C VAL A 74 1.35 15.19 -10.56
N VAL A 75 0.02 15.17 -10.63
CA VAL A 75 -0.74 14.90 -11.87
C VAL A 75 -0.42 15.92 -12.96
N THR A 76 -0.36 17.20 -12.59
CA THR A 76 0.01 18.31 -13.49
C THR A 76 1.41 18.08 -14.06
N PHE A 77 2.39 17.78 -13.21
CA PHE A 77 3.76 17.47 -13.64
C PHE A 77 3.82 16.28 -14.60
N LYS A 78 2.91 15.30 -14.46
CA LYS A 78 2.88 14.07 -15.27
C LYS A 78 2.02 14.20 -16.55
N GLY A 79 1.49 15.38 -16.82
CA GLY A 79 0.81 15.73 -18.07
C GLY A 79 -0.68 15.45 -18.12
N GLU A 80 -1.35 15.28 -16.96
CA GLU A 80 -2.82 15.27 -16.86
C GLU A 80 -3.56 14.29 -17.79
N HIS A 81 -3.01 13.10 -18.04
CA HIS A 81 -3.68 12.07 -18.85
C HIS A 81 -3.20 10.67 -18.48
N GLY A 82 -4.11 9.68 -18.49
CA GLY A 82 -3.79 8.28 -18.26
C GLY A 82 -3.28 7.96 -16.86
N ILE A 83 -3.55 8.79 -15.85
CA ILE A 83 -3.03 8.62 -14.49
C ILE A 83 -3.87 7.62 -13.70
N GLU A 84 -3.18 6.74 -12.99
CA GLU A 84 -3.77 5.89 -11.96
C GLU A 84 -3.43 6.45 -10.56
N ALA A 85 -4.48 6.79 -9.81
CA ALA A 85 -4.43 7.10 -8.39
C ALA A 85 -4.52 5.78 -7.60
N HIS A 86 -3.38 5.22 -7.20
CA HIS A 86 -3.34 3.95 -6.48
C HIS A 86 -3.27 4.16 -4.98
N ILE A 87 -4.39 3.97 -4.29
CA ILE A 87 -4.54 4.08 -2.85
C ILE A 87 -3.96 2.82 -2.20
N ASP A 88 -2.79 2.95 -1.58
CA ASP A 88 -2.12 1.92 -0.80
C ASP A 88 -1.66 2.49 0.55
N THR A 89 -0.98 1.69 1.37
CA THR A 89 -0.27 2.20 2.54
C THR A 89 0.66 1.13 3.12
N VAL A 90 1.44 1.50 4.13
CA VAL A 90 2.08 0.57 5.06
C VAL A 90 1.11 -0.05 6.07
N GLY A 91 -0.19 0.31 6.03
CA GLY A 91 -1.28 -0.25 6.82
C GLY A 91 -2.41 -0.83 5.96
N ASP A 92 -3.65 -0.48 6.27
CA ASP A 92 -4.84 -0.75 5.43
C ASP A 92 -5.58 0.57 5.16
N PRO A 93 -5.65 1.05 3.90
CA PRO A 93 -6.15 2.38 3.59
C PRO A 93 -7.64 2.57 3.89
N ILE A 94 -8.40 1.47 3.99
CA ILE A 94 -9.83 1.54 4.34
C ILE A 94 -10.07 2.07 5.76
N THR A 95 -9.03 2.12 6.59
CA THR A 95 -9.08 2.76 7.91
C THR A 95 -9.07 4.29 7.85
N TYR A 96 -8.85 4.88 6.67
CA TYR A 96 -8.86 6.33 6.50
C TYR A 96 -10.29 6.87 6.63
N PRO A 97 -10.59 7.78 7.57
CA PRO A 97 -11.96 8.23 7.84
C PRO A 97 -12.66 8.91 6.66
N LYS A 98 -11.89 9.52 5.76
CA LYS A 98 -12.39 10.26 4.59
C LYS A 98 -12.15 9.51 3.27
N ILE A 99 -12.20 8.17 3.30
CA ILE A 99 -11.86 7.35 2.12
C ILE A 99 -12.81 7.60 0.94
N VAL A 100 -14.11 7.75 1.18
CA VAL A 100 -15.11 8.05 0.14
C VAL A 100 -14.87 9.44 -0.45
N ASP A 101 -14.72 10.46 0.40
CA ASP A 101 -14.43 11.84 -0.02
C ASP A 101 -13.12 11.92 -0.82
N MET A 102 -12.13 11.12 -0.45
CA MET A 102 -10.86 11.05 -1.16
C MET A 102 -11.04 10.46 -2.56
N VAL A 103 -11.76 9.34 -2.70
CA VAL A 103 -12.07 8.75 -4.01
C VAL A 103 -12.85 9.74 -4.87
N SER A 104 -13.86 10.39 -4.31
CA SER A 104 -14.65 11.42 -5.00
C SER A 104 -13.78 12.59 -5.44
N SER A 105 -12.92 13.11 -4.55
CA SER A 105 -12.01 14.22 -4.88
C SER A 105 -11.00 13.85 -5.96
N LEU A 106 -10.49 12.62 -5.94
CA LEU A 106 -9.55 12.11 -6.96
C LEU A 106 -10.24 11.95 -8.32
N SER A 107 -11.51 11.53 -8.36
CA SER A 107 -12.23 11.31 -9.62
C SER A 107 -12.53 12.59 -10.38
N GLN A 108 -12.55 13.74 -9.68
CA GLN A 108 -12.71 15.06 -10.29
C GLN A 108 -11.40 15.66 -10.81
N ILE A 109 -10.25 15.02 -10.61
CA ILE A 109 -8.96 15.55 -11.07
C ILE A 109 -8.75 15.19 -12.53
N LYS A 110 -8.63 16.23 -13.37
CA LYS A 110 -8.31 16.07 -14.79
C LYS A 110 -7.08 15.17 -14.99
N GLY A 111 -7.26 14.14 -15.81
CA GLY A 111 -6.20 13.19 -16.15
C GLY A 111 -6.14 11.93 -15.29
N VAL A 112 -6.88 11.88 -14.17
CA VAL A 112 -7.08 10.64 -13.42
C VAL A 112 -8.13 9.80 -14.14
N GLU A 113 -7.74 8.61 -14.56
CA GLU A 113 -8.60 7.69 -15.31
C GLU A 113 -8.87 6.40 -14.54
N ILE A 114 -8.01 6.07 -13.58
CA ILE A 114 -8.14 4.89 -12.74
C ILE A 114 -7.92 5.32 -11.29
N ILE A 115 -8.87 4.99 -10.42
CA ILE A 115 -8.67 5.02 -8.97
C ILE A 115 -8.69 3.59 -8.49
N SER A 116 -7.58 3.13 -7.95
CA SER A 116 -7.48 1.76 -7.45
C SER A 116 -7.14 1.75 -5.97
N MET A 117 -7.61 0.75 -5.22
CA MET A 117 -7.34 0.64 -3.79
C MET A 117 -6.92 -0.78 -3.42
N GLN A 118 -5.93 -0.93 -2.54
CA GLN A 118 -5.55 -2.23 -1.98
C GLN A 118 -5.99 -2.34 -0.53
N THR A 119 -6.70 -3.41 -0.15
CA THR A 119 -7.18 -3.62 1.21
C THR A 119 -7.38 -5.11 1.52
N HIS A 120 -7.38 -5.48 2.80
CA HIS A 120 -7.83 -6.82 3.24
C HIS A 120 -9.34 -6.86 3.52
N GLY A 121 -10.05 -5.75 3.32
CA GLY A 121 -11.51 -5.67 3.49
C GLY A 121 -12.01 -5.78 4.93
N SER A 122 -11.11 -5.73 5.90
CA SER A 122 -11.41 -5.95 7.33
C SER A 122 -12.54 -5.06 7.89
N THR A 123 -12.61 -3.80 7.46
CA THR A 123 -13.67 -2.85 7.83
C THR A 123 -14.59 -2.47 6.66
N LEU A 124 -14.47 -3.15 5.50
CA LEU A 124 -15.39 -2.92 4.38
C LEU A 124 -16.80 -3.42 4.70
N THR A 125 -17.79 -2.72 4.19
CA THR A 125 -19.20 -3.12 4.22
C THR A 125 -19.77 -2.94 2.81
N GLU A 126 -20.89 -3.60 2.52
CA GLU A 126 -21.60 -3.44 1.24
C GLU A 126 -21.95 -1.96 0.99
N ARG A 127 -22.51 -1.29 2.01
CA ARG A 127 -22.80 0.15 1.95
C ARG A 127 -21.55 0.99 1.60
N LEU A 128 -20.42 0.73 2.24
CA LEU A 128 -19.19 1.47 1.94
C LEU A 128 -18.68 1.17 0.52
N LEU A 129 -18.87 -0.05 0.02
CA LEU A 129 -18.55 -0.40 -1.36
C LEU A 129 -19.46 0.34 -2.36
N ASP A 130 -20.75 0.49 -2.04
CA ASP A 130 -21.69 1.29 -2.85
C ASP A 130 -21.25 2.76 -2.89
N GLU A 131 -20.96 3.36 -1.73
CA GLU A 131 -20.46 4.73 -1.62
C GLU A 131 -19.13 4.93 -2.39
N LEU A 132 -18.20 3.97 -2.32
CA LEU A 132 -16.95 4.01 -3.09
C LEU A 132 -17.17 3.85 -4.60
N SER A 133 -18.10 2.99 -5.00
CA SER A 133 -18.48 2.78 -6.41
C SER A 133 -19.09 4.05 -7.00
N GLU A 134 -19.99 4.72 -6.26
CA GLU A 134 -20.58 5.99 -6.64
C GLU A 134 -19.56 7.13 -6.69
N ALA A 135 -18.61 7.16 -5.75
CA ALA A 135 -17.52 8.13 -5.73
C ALA A 135 -16.53 8.00 -6.90
N GLY A 136 -16.54 6.85 -7.60
CA GLY A 136 -15.72 6.61 -8.79
C GLY A 136 -14.53 5.67 -8.58
N LEU A 137 -14.54 4.85 -7.53
CA LEU A 137 -13.52 3.80 -7.35
C LEU A 137 -13.57 2.85 -8.56
N THR A 138 -12.46 2.72 -9.28
CA THR A 138 -12.39 1.94 -10.52
C THR A 138 -12.04 0.48 -10.26
N ARG A 139 -11.09 0.22 -9.34
CA ARG A 139 -10.60 -1.14 -9.05
C ARG A 139 -10.33 -1.32 -7.56
N ILE A 140 -10.67 -2.49 -7.04
CA ILE A 140 -10.24 -2.92 -5.72
C ILE A 140 -9.39 -4.18 -5.81
N ASN A 141 -8.20 -4.12 -5.20
CA ASN A 141 -7.30 -5.24 -5.01
C ASN A 141 -7.57 -5.80 -3.60
N LEU A 142 -8.39 -6.84 -3.52
CA LEU A 142 -8.85 -7.40 -2.25
C LEU A 142 -8.01 -8.62 -1.86
N SER A 143 -7.30 -8.52 -0.73
CA SER A 143 -6.47 -9.60 -0.22
C SER A 143 -7.29 -10.68 0.48
N LEU A 144 -7.10 -11.93 0.08
CA LEU A 144 -7.71 -13.12 0.68
C LEU A 144 -6.70 -14.27 0.61
N ASP A 145 -6.04 -14.61 1.73
CA ASP A 145 -4.90 -15.54 1.71
C ASP A 145 -5.27 -17.00 2.00
N ALA A 146 -6.48 -17.25 2.50
CA ALA A 146 -7.06 -18.57 2.73
C ALA A 146 -8.59 -18.47 2.79
N LEU A 147 -9.27 -19.51 2.31
CA LEU A 147 -10.71 -19.72 2.47
C LEU A 147 -11.01 -20.50 3.75
N ASP A 148 -10.09 -21.39 4.16
CA ASP A 148 -10.15 -22.04 5.47
C ASP A 148 -10.10 -20.99 6.59
N ARG A 149 -11.10 -21.03 7.48
CA ARG A 149 -11.32 -20.03 8.52
C ARG A 149 -10.17 -19.97 9.52
N ASP A 150 -9.68 -21.11 9.98
CA ASP A 150 -8.64 -21.15 11.00
C ASP A 150 -7.28 -20.74 10.43
N LEU A 151 -6.98 -21.18 9.22
CA LEU A 151 -5.79 -20.74 8.49
C LEU A 151 -5.86 -19.23 8.19
N ALA A 152 -7.01 -18.70 7.76
CA ALA A 152 -7.19 -17.27 7.51
C ALA A 152 -6.99 -16.42 8.77
N ARG A 153 -7.51 -16.85 9.92
CA ARG A 153 -7.28 -16.21 11.23
C ARG A 153 -5.81 -16.26 11.64
N ARG A 154 -5.16 -17.41 11.44
CA ARG A 154 -3.72 -17.58 11.71
C ARG A 154 -2.88 -16.67 10.81
N LEU A 155 -3.20 -16.60 9.52
CA LEU A 155 -2.49 -15.81 8.51
C LEU A 155 -2.63 -14.32 8.78
N SER A 156 -3.86 -13.84 9.02
CA SER A 156 -4.17 -12.44 9.37
C SER A 156 -3.71 -12.06 10.79
N GLY A 157 -3.39 -13.05 11.63
CA GLY A 157 -2.99 -12.84 13.02
C GLY A 157 -4.10 -12.26 13.90
N THR A 158 -5.36 -12.43 13.49
CA THR A 158 -6.53 -11.76 14.05
C THR A 158 -7.69 -12.76 14.20
N GLU A 159 -8.23 -12.90 15.41
CA GLU A 159 -9.22 -13.94 15.74
C GLU A 159 -10.61 -13.68 15.13
N TRP A 160 -11.01 -12.42 15.01
CA TRP A 160 -12.30 -12.04 14.43
C TRP A 160 -12.29 -12.01 12.90
N TYR A 161 -11.14 -12.23 12.25
CA TYR A 161 -11.07 -12.26 10.79
C TYR A 161 -11.89 -13.45 10.27
N ASP A 162 -12.73 -13.19 9.27
CA ASP A 162 -13.62 -14.19 8.69
C ASP A 162 -13.52 -14.14 7.16
N PRO A 163 -12.94 -15.16 6.50
CA PRO A 163 -12.83 -15.17 5.05
C PRO A 163 -14.20 -15.27 4.35
N SER A 164 -15.25 -15.82 4.98
CA SER A 164 -16.56 -15.90 4.32
C SER A 164 -17.16 -14.52 4.09
N ARG A 165 -17.05 -13.62 5.07
CA ARG A 165 -17.46 -12.21 4.93
C ARG A 165 -16.71 -11.53 3.79
N ILE A 166 -15.43 -11.84 3.60
CA ILE A 166 -14.65 -11.27 2.49
C ILE A 166 -15.15 -11.79 1.15
N VAL A 167 -15.52 -13.07 1.07
CA VAL A 167 -16.16 -13.65 -0.12
C VAL A 167 -17.52 -13.00 -0.40
N ASP A 168 -18.34 -12.75 0.61
CA ASP A 168 -19.62 -12.04 0.45
C ASP A 168 -19.41 -10.62 -0.12
N LEU A 169 -18.41 -9.89 0.38
CA LEU A 169 -18.02 -8.60 -0.17
C LEU A 169 -17.51 -8.71 -1.62
N MET A 170 -16.81 -9.78 -1.99
CA MET A 170 -16.42 -10.03 -3.39
C MET A 170 -17.63 -10.22 -4.30
N HIS A 171 -18.63 -10.99 -3.85
CA HIS A 171 -19.90 -11.11 -4.56
C HIS A 171 -20.56 -9.74 -4.75
N HIS A 172 -20.65 -8.94 -3.67
CA HIS A 172 -21.23 -7.60 -3.74
C HIS A 172 -20.51 -6.70 -4.75
N ILE A 173 -19.17 -6.69 -4.73
CA ILE A 173 -18.37 -5.91 -5.68
C ILE A 173 -18.73 -6.29 -7.12
N VAL A 174 -18.72 -7.59 -7.44
CA VAL A 174 -18.87 -8.06 -8.83
C VAL A 174 -20.27 -7.87 -9.37
N PHE A 175 -21.30 -8.06 -8.54
CA PHE A 175 -22.70 -8.09 -8.96
C PHE A 175 -23.46 -6.78 -8.72
N ASN A 176 -23.08 -5.99 -7.71
CA ASN A 176 -23.84 -4.80 -7.29
C ASN A 176 -23.10 -3.48 -7.51
N THR A 177 -21.81 -3.50 -7.88
CA THR A 177 -21.01 -2.29 -8.05
C THR A 177 -20.41 -2.16 -9.46
N LYS A 178 -19.87 -0.97 -9.76
CA LYS A 178 -19.09 -0.70 -10.99
C LYS A 178 -17.59 -0.96 -10.79
N ILE A 179 -17.17 -1.32 -9.57
CA ILE A 179 -15.76 -1.52 -9.21
C ILE A 179 -15.29 -2.84 -9.82
N ASP A 180 -14.13 -2.83 -10.48
CA ASP A 180 -13.50 -4.06 -10.94
C ASP A 180 -12.75 -4.75 -9.79
N LEU A 181 -12.91 -6.07 -9.68
CA LEU A 181 -12.32 -6.87 -8.60
C LEU A 181 -11.05 -7.57 -9.07
N LEU A 182 -9.95 -7.36 -8.34
CA LEU A 182 -8.76 -8.21 -8.38
C LEU A 182 -8.58 -8.89 -7.02
N ILE A 183 -8.51 -10.22 -6.99
CA ILE A 183 -8.19 -10.98 -5.77
C ILE A 183 -6.67 -11.06 -5.61
N ALA A 184 -6.12 -10.68 -4.46
CA ALA A 184 -4.69 -10.48 -4.27
C ALA A 184 -4.10 -11.32 -3.12
N PRO A 185 -4.10 -12.67 -3.22
CA PRO A 185 -3.56 -13.52 -2.15
C PRO A 185 -2.03 -13.41 -2.07
N VAL A 186 -1.48 -13.53 -0.87
CA VAL A 186 -0.06 -13.80 -0.63
C VAL A 186 0.14 -15.31 -0.53
N TRP A 187 0.96 -15.84 -1.43
CA TRP A 187 1.36 -17.24 -1.41
C TRP A 187 2.59 -17.44 -0.51
N ILE A 188 2.37 -18.16 0.59
CA ILE A 188 3.36 -18.56 1.59
C ILE A 188 3.57 -20.06 1.44
N HIS A 189 4.60 -20.40 0.66
CA HIS A 189 4.92 -21.79 0.37
C HIS A 189 5.12 -22.63 1.64
N GLY A 190 4.52 -23.82 1.69
CA GLY A 190 4.49 -24.71 2.84
C GLY A 190 3.42 -24.38 3.88
N LEU A 191 2.64 -23.30 3.69
CA LEU A 191 1.60 -22.89 4.65
C LEU A 191 0.20 -22.83 4.03
N ASN A 192 0.03 -22.15 2.90
CA ASN A 192 -1.28 -22.01 2.23
C ASN A 192 -1.29 -22.53 0.78
N ASP A 193 -0.39 -23.46 0.44
CA ASP A 193 -0.29 -24.03 -0.91
C ASP A 193 -1.63 -24.60 -1.42
N SER A 194 -2.40 -25.25 -0.56
CA SER A 194 -3.70 -25.83 -0.90
C SER A 194 -4.81 -24.80 -1.11
N GLU A 195 -4.63 -23.58 -0.63
CA GLU A 195 -5.63 -22.51 -0.73
C GLU A 195 -5.52 -21.76 -2.05
N ILE A 196 -4.32 -21.58 -2.58
CA ILE A 196 -4.09 -20.77 -3.79
C ILE A 196 -4.91 -21.29 -5.00
N PRO A 197 -4.94 -22.59 -5.34
CA PRO A 197 -5.80 -23.10 -6.40
C PRO A 197 -7.29 -22.85 -6.16
N LYS A 198 -7.76 -22.94 -4.91
CA LYS A 198 -9.16 -22.69 -4.57
C LYS A 198 -9.53 -21.22 -4.77
N ILE A 199 -8.63 -20.31 -4.40
CA ILE A 199 -8.79 -18.87 -4.60
C ILE A 199 -8.74 -18.50 -6.09
N ILE A 200 -7.90 -19.18 -6.88
CA ILE A 200 -7.90 -19.02 -8.35
C ILE A 200 -9.26 -19.45 -8.93
N SER A 201 -9.79 -20.61 -8.52
CA SER A 201 -11.13 -21.05 -8.93
C SER A 201 -12.21 -20.07 -8.51
N LEU A 202 -12.17 -19.58 -7.26
CA LEU A 202 -13.09 -18.55 -6.78
C LEU A 202 -13.07 -17.29 -7.67
N ALA A 203 -11.90 -16.76 -8.01
CA ALA A 203 -11.77 -15.60 -8.88
C ALA A 203 -12.42 -15.83 -10.25
N LYS A 204 -12.23 -17.03 -10.81
CA LYS A 204 -12.81 -17.44 -12.08
C LYS A 204 -14.32 -17.59 -12.00
N ASP A 205 -14.82 -18.32 -11.01
CA ASP A 205 -16.23 -18.66 -10.84
C ASP A 205 -17.07 -17.42 -10.50
N LEU A 206 -16.51 -16.47 -9.75
CA LEU A 206 -17.13 -15.17 -9.50
C LEU A 206 -17.22 -14.30 -10.76
N GLY A 207 -16.35 -14.50 -11.75
CA GLY A 207 -16.18 -13.56 -12.87
C GLY A 207 -15.50 -12.26 -12.44
N ALA A 208 -14.52 -12.35 -11.52
CA ALA A 208 -13.65 -11.22 -11.18
C ALA A 208 -12.85 -10.77 -12.42
N GLY A 209 -12.30 -9.55 -12.38
CA GLY A 209 -11.43 -9.02 -13.44
C GLY A 209 -12.10 -8.86 -14.80
N LYS A 210 -13.07 -7.94 -14.90
CA LYS A 210 -13.76 -7.59 -16.16
C LYS A 210 -12.88 -6.72 -17.06
N LYS A 211 -12.11 -5.80 -16.47
CA LYS A 211 -11.21 -4.86 -17.19
C LYS A 211 -9.74 -5.14 -16.89
N PHE A 212 -9.44 -5.50 -15.65
CA PHE A 212 -8.12 -5.84 -15.15
C PHE A 212 -8.02 -7.34 -14.85
N PRO A 213 -6.83 -7.87 -14.57
CA PRO A 213 -6.70 -9.28 -14.20
C PRO A 213 -7.56 -9.66 -12.98
N PRO A 214 -8.19 -10.85 -13.00
CA PRO A 214 -9.05 -11.33 -11.92
C PRO A 214 -8.31 -11.63 -10.62
N ILE A 215 -7.03 -11.99 -10.72
CA ILE A 215 -6.23 -12.43 -9.59
C ILE A 215 -4.76 -12.07 -9.79
N GLY A 216 -4.14 -11.52 -8.75
CA GLY A 216 -2.71 -11.20 -8.69
C GLY A 216 -2.05 -11.89 -7.49
N ILE A 217 -1.51 -13.08 -7.70
CA ILE A 217 -0.85 -13.84 -6.64
C ILE A 217 0.48 -13.18 -6.28
N GLN A 218 0.64 -12.84 -5.01
CA GLN A 218 1.84 -12.20 -4.47
C GLN A 218 2.77 -13.24 -3.88
N LYS A 219 4.05 -13.16 -4.23
CA LYS A 219 5.08 -14.01 -3.64
C LYS A 219 5.42 -13.51 -2.23
N TYR A 220 5.39 -14.38 -1.22
CA TYR A 220 5.90 -14.04 0.10
C TYR A 220 7.39 -13.67 0.06
N LEU A 221 7.71 -12.55 0.69
CA LEU A 221 9.06 -12.00 0.85
C LEU A 221 9.29 -11.61 2.31
N ILE A 222 10.56 -11.70 2.74
CA ILE A 222 10.97 -11.26 4.08
C ILE A 222 11.51 -9.83 3.94
N HIS A 223 10.97 -8.92 4.75
CA HIS A 223 11.38 -7.53 4.81
C HIS A 223 12.09 -7.23 6.13
N LYS A 224 13.09 -6.33 6.12
CA LYS A 224 13.94 -6.00 7.28
C LYS A 224 13.13 -5.69 8.55
N HIS A 225 12.07 -4.90 8.41
CA HIS A 225 11.21 -4.47 9.51
C HIS A 225 9.85 -5.20 9.54
N GLY A 226 9.65 -6.20 8.68
CA GLY A 226 8.40 -6.95 8.58
C GLY A 226 8.30 -8.12 9.57
N ARG A 227 7.13 -8.75 9.61
CA ARG A 227 6.92 -10.02 10.30
C ARG A 227 7.38 -11.18 9.42
N ARG A 228 8.05 -12.13 10.08
CA ARG A 228 8.56 -13.34 9.45
C ARG A 228 7.75 -14.53 9.94
N VAL A 229 7.21 -15.29 8.99
CA VAL A 229 6.61 -16.59 9.26
C VAL A 229 7.70 -17.55 9.74
N ARG A 230 7.50 -18.15 10.91
CA ARG A 230 8.46 -19.10 11.50
C ARG A 230 8.62 -20.32 10.60
N ASN A 231 9.86 -20.77 10.44
CA ASN A 231 10.23 -21.97 9.67
C ASN A 231 9.87 -21.96 8.18
N VAL A 232 9.49 -20.81 7.62
CA VAL A 232 9.23 -20.65 6.17
C VAL A 232 10.33 -19.82 5.53
N LYS A 233 10.83 -20.29 4.38
CA LYS A 233 11.75 -19.53 3.51
C LYS A 233 11.00 -19.08 2.25
N PRO A 234 11.22 -17.85 1.75
CA PRO A 234 10.69 -17.44 0.46
C PRO A 234 11.17 -18.39 -0.64
N MET A 235 10.23 -18.88 -1.45
CA MET A 235 10.58 -19.71 -2.61
C MET A 235 11.40 -18.91 -3.64
N PRO A 236 12.20 -19.55 -4.51
CA PRO A 236 12.82 -18.89 -5.65
C PRO A 236 11.80 -18.33 -6.65
N TRP A 237 12.15 -17.23 -7.33
CA TRP A 237 11.27 -16.64 -8.36
C TRP A 237 11.00 -17.60 -9.53
N LYS A 238 12.00 -18.39 -9.93
CA LYS A 238 11.86 -19.41 -10.99
C LYS A 238 10.73 -20.38 -10.66
N ASP A 239 10.72 -20.91 -9.44
CA ASP A 239 9.75 -21.91 -8.99
C ASP A 239 8.36 -21.29 -8.82
N PHE A 240 8.31 -20.06 -8.29
CA PHE A 240 7.06 -19.30 -8.20
C PHE A 240 6.39 -19.16 -9.58
N TYR A 241 7.10 -18.65 -10.58
CA TYR A 241 6.55 -18.48 -11.93
C TYR A 241 6.31 -19.81 -12.64
N ALA A 242 7.12 -20.85 -12.38
CA ALA A 242 6.86 -22.19 -12.93
C ALA A 242 5.52 -22.74 -12.42
N GLN A 243 5.24 -22.60 -11.13
CA GLN A 243 3.96 -23.03 -10.56
C GLN A 243 2.78 -22.19 -11.07
N LEU A 244 2.94 -20.87 -11.19
CA LEU A 244 1.91 -20.01 -11.77
C LEU A 244 1.54 -20.44 -13.20
N ARG A 245 2.53 -20.75 -14.06
CA ARG A 245 2.27 -21.24 -15.41
C ARG A 245 1.55 -22.59 -15.42
N LEU A 246 1.87 -23.48 -14.48
CA LEU A 246 1.19 -24.76 -14.35
C LEU A 246 -0.29 -24.57 -13.97
N TRP A 247 -0.59 -23.71 -13.00
CA TRP A 247 -1.97 -23.39 -12.64
C TRP A 247 -2.70 -22.62 -13.74
N GLU A 248 -2.05 -21.69 -14.42
CA GLU A 248 -2.59 -20.95 -15.57
C GLU A 248 -3.05 -21.90 -16.67
N SER A 249 -2.21 -22.88 -17.04
CA SER A 249 -2.56 -23.91 -18.03
C SER A 249 -3.69 -24.83 -17.56
N LYS A 250 -3.71 -25.20 -16.27
CA LYS A 250 -4.71 -26.12 -15.72
C LYS A 250 -6.09 -25.48 -15.53
N LEU A 251 -6.11 -24.23 -15.11
CA LEU A 251 -7.33 -23.51 -14.71
C LEU A 251 -7.83 -22.55 -15.79
N GLY A 252 -7.04 -22.30 -16.84
CA GLY A 252 -7.42 -21.49 -17.99
C GLY A 252 -7.62 -20.02 -17.63
N ILE A 253 -6.76 -19.47 -16.78
CA ILE A 253 -6.83 -18.09 -16.27
C ILE A 253 -5.41 -17.54 -16.17
N LYS A 254 -5.21 -16.31 -16.64
CA LYS A 254 -3.88 -15.67 -16.64
C LYS A 254 -3.43 -15.37 -15.20
N LEU A 255 -2.29 -15.91 -14.80
CA LEU A 255 -1.67 -15.74 -13.48
C LEU A 255 -0.30 -15.05 -13.57
N VAL A 256 0.40 -15.17 -14.69
CA VAL A 256 1.67 -14.46 -14.89
C VAL A 256 1.38 -13.06 -15.44
N LEU A 257 1.25 -12.11 -14.53
CA LEU A 257 0.89 -10.73 -14.83
C LEU A 257 2.11 -9.87 -15.18
N SER A 258 1.84 -8.81 -15.94
CA SER A 258 2.78 -7.81 -16.41
C SER A 258 2.22 -6.40 -16.17
N PRO A 259 3.07 -5.35 -16.12
CA PRO A 259 2.59 -3.98 -15.97
C PRO A 259 1.58 -3.56 -17.05
N SER A 260 1.71 -4.06 -18.28
CA SER A 260 0.77 -3.79 -19.38
C SER A 260 -0.63 -4.33 -19.14
N ASP A 261 -0.79 -5.40 -18.35
CA ASP A 261 -2.11 -5.92 -17.96
C ASP A 261 -2.92 -4.93 -17.12
N PHE A 262 -2.24 -3.93 -16.55
CA PHE A 262 -2.83 -2.86 -15.78
C PHE A 262 -2.78 -1.50 -16.50
N GLY A 263 -2.34 -1.46 -17.76
CA GLY A 263 -2.13 -0.21 -18.50
C GLY A 263 -0.98 0.65 -17.97
N ILE A 264 -0.06 0.05 -17.19
CA ILE A 264 1.07 0.78 -16.61
C ILE A 264 2.08 1.10 -17.71
N HIS A 265 2.39 2.39 -17.85
CA HIS A 265 3.34 2.91 -18.82
C HIS A 265 4.25 3.98 -18.20
N LYS A 266 5.37 4.26 -18.87
CA LYS A 266 6.36 5.25 -18.38
C LYS A 266 5.81 6.67 -18.45
N ARG A 267 6.17 7.47 -17.45
CA ARG A 267 5.90 8.92 -17.37
C ARG A 267 7.11 9.62 -16.76
N PRO A 268 7.24 10.95 -16.92
CA PRO A 268 8.27 11.72 -16.23
C PRO A 268 8.29 11.40 -14.74
N ALA A 269 9.48 11.10 -14.21
CA ALA A 269 9.67 10.85 -12.80
C ALA A 269 9.89 12.17 -12.06
N ILE A 270 9.29 12.32 -10.88
CA ILE A 270 9.54 13.48 -10.02
C ILE A 270 11.05 13.55 -9.72
N PRO A 271 11.71 14.71 -9.90
CA PRO A 271 13.14 14.83 -9.72
C PRO A 271 13.59 14.44 -8.30
N ILE A 272 14.66 13.66 -8.23
CA ILE A 272 15.36 13.36 -6.97
C ILE A 272 16.26 14.54 -6.65
N LEU A 273 15.90 15.32 -5.62
CA LEU A 273 16.56 16.59 -5.29
C LEU A 273 17.88 16.42 -4.52
N TYR A 274 18.00 15.34 -3.75
CA TYR A 274 19.17 15.09 -2.89
C TYR A 274 19.82 13.74 -3.25
N ARG A 275 21.14 13.72 -3.39
CA ARG A 275 21.90 12.53 -3.82
C ARG A 275 22.23 11.65 -2.62
N ARG A 276 22.45 10.37 -2.89
CA ARG A 276 23.01 9.45 -1.90
C ARG A 276 24.41 9.96 -1.49
N PHE A 277 24.68 9.94 -0.20
CA PHE A 277 25.87 10.48 0.50
C PHE A 277 25.97 12.00 0.58
N GLU A 278 24.99 12.74 0.04
CA GLU A 278 24.92 14.18 0.22
C GLU A 278 24.63 14.54 1.69
N ILE A 279 25.26 15.60 2.18
CA ILE A 279 25.02 16.17 3.49
C ILE A 279 24.01 17.30 3.35
N ILE A 280 22.86 17.16 3.99
CA ILE A 280 21.76 18.12 3.92
C ILE A 280 21.40 18.63 5.32
N ARG A 281 20.82 19.83 5.39
CA ARG A 281 20.23 20.36 6.62
C ARG A 281 18.76 20.00 6.70
N VAL A 282 18.34 19.54 7.86
CA VAL A 282 16.96 19.13 8.13
C VAL A 282 16.49 19.66 9.48
N GLU A 283 15.17 19.77 9.61
CA GLU A 283 14.47 20.05 10.86
C GLU A 283 13.61 18.84 11.23
N VAL A 284 13.74 18.32 12.45
CA VAL A 284 12.89 17.24 12.95
C VAL A 284 11.50 17.82 13.25
N VAL A 285 10.46 17.25 12.64
CA VAL A 285 9.07 17.75 12.76
C VAL A 285 8.16 16.79 13.50
N GLY A 286 8.56 15.53 13.66
CA GLY A 286 7.73 14.55 14.31
C GLY A 286 8.47 13.24 14.62
N PRO A 287 7.83 12.33 15.36
CA PRO A 287 8.38 11.01 15.58
C PRO A 287 8.42 10.22 14.27
N GLY A 288 9.39 9.31 14.13
CA GLY A 288 9.36 8.32 13.06
C GLY A 288 8.26 7.29 13.30
N TRP A 289 7.80 6.64 12.22
CA TRP A 289 6.83 5.55 12.33
C TRP A 289 7.44 4.28 12.93
N LEU A 290 8.75 4.04 12.79
CA LEU A 290 9.45 2.96 13.49
C LEU A 290 10.21 3.48 14.72
N ARG A 291 10.45 2.58 15.68
CA ARG A 291 11.37 2.84 16.79
C ARG A 291 12.77 3.12 16.25
N GLY A 292 13.50 4.04 16.88
CA GLY A 292 14.80 4.48 16.40
C GLY A 292 14.76 5.57 15.32
N GLU A 293 13.59 5.94 14.81
CA GLU A 293 13.45 6.90 13.71
C GLU A 293 12.83 8.24 14.16
N ALA A 294 13.14 9.29 13.40
CA ALA A 294 12.49 10.60 13.46
C ALA A 294 12.02 11.01 12.05
N LEU A 295 10.89 11.74 11.99
CA LEU A 295 10.44 12.39 10.77
C LEU A 295 11.02 13.81 10.72
N ALA A 296 11.68 14.14 9.62
CA ALA A 296 12.25 15.44 9.39
C ALA A 296 11.86 15.99 8.02
N VAL A 297 12.05 17.29 7.85
CA VAL A 297 11.90 17.99 6.58
C VAL A 297 13.20 18.68 6.23
N THR A 298 13.45 18.79 4.94
CA THR A 298 14.57 19.55 4.38
C THR A 298 14.44 21.05 4.69
N GLU A 299 15.56 21.77 4.72
CA GLU A 299 15.59 23.23 4.95
C GLU A 299 14.66 24.00 3.99
N ARG A 300 14.57 23.55 2.73
CA ARG A 300 13.68 24.10 1.70
C ARG A 300 12.21 23.66 1.82
N ARG A 301 11.90 22.75 2.75
CA ARG A 301 10.59 22.09 2.89
C ARG A 301 10.07 21.52 1.57
N ASP A 302 10.95 20.95 0.76
CA ASP A 302 10.58 20.33 -0.54
C ASP A 302 10.48 18.80 -0.44
N ARG A 303 11.12 18.20 0.56
CA ARG A 303 11.07 16.76 0.85
C ARG A 303 10.98 16.46 2.34
N SER A 304 10.23 15.41 2.65
CA SER A 304 10.27 14.69 3.92
C SER A 304 11.46 13.72 3.94
N VAL A 305 12.02 13.46 5.11
CA VAL A 305 13.19 12.60 5.31
C VAL A 305 12.98 11.76 6.57
N THR A 306 13.18 10.45 6.45
CA THR A 306 13.27 9.56 7.61
C THR A 306 14.70 9.57 8.13
N ILE A 307 14.90 10.04 9.36
CA ILE A 307 16.21 9.97 10.02
C ILE A 307 16.25 8.69 10.85
N VAL A 308 17.22 7.81 10.58
CA VAL A 308 17.47 6.60 11.39
C VAL A 308 18.45 6.90 12.52
N ASN A 309 18.47 6.07 13.57
CA ASN A 309 19.30 6.27 14.76
C ASN A 309 19.05 7.63 15.45
N ALA A 310 17.80 8.09 15.43
CA ALA A 310 17.39 9.42 15.86
C ALA A 310 16.55 9.42 17.16
N GLU A 311 16.62 8.34 17.94
CA GLU A 311 15.77 8.10 19.11
C GLU A 311 15.77 9.22 20.16
N LYS A 312 16.91 9.91 20.30
CA LYS A 312 17.15 10.96 21.29
C LYS A 312 17.06 12.39 20.71
N ILE A 313 16.76 12.53 19.43
CA ILE A 313 16.74 13.84 18.76
C ILE A 313 15.36 14.48 18.99
N PRO A 314 15.27 15.66 19.63
CA PRO A 314 13.98 16.28 19.93
C PRO A 314 13.32 16.86 18.68
N ILE A 315 11.99 16.94 18.69
CA ILE A 315 11.21 17.70 17.71
C ILE A 315 11.65 19.17 17.75
N GLY A 316 11.78 19.79 16.59
CA GLY A 316 12.33 21.15 16.40
C GLY A 316 13.85 21.21 16.26
N ALA A 317 14.57 20.10 16.49
CA ALA A 317 16.01 20.06 16.29
C ALA A 317 16.39 20.30 14.82
N LYS A 318 17.32 21.21 14.60
CA LYS A 318 17.95 21.44 13.29
C LYS A 318 19.34 20.81 13.30
N LEU A 319 19.60 19.94 12.32
CA LEU A 319 20.84 19.19 12.24
C LEU A 319 21.26 18.90 10.81
N LYS A 320 22.53 18.53 10.65
CA LYS A 320 23.04 17.97 9.39
C LYS A 320 22.86 16.46 9.41
N VAL A 321 22.40 15.92 8.30
CA VAL A 321 22.25 14.48 8.09
C VAL A 321 22.90 14.08 6.78
N ARG A 322 23.39 12.85 6.70
CA ARG A 322 23.87 12.24 5.46
C ARG A 322 22.77 11.38 4.85
N VAL A 323 22.40 11.63 3.60
CA VAL A 323 21.42 10.81 2.88
C VAL A 323 22.02 9.43 2.59
N ILE A 324 21.42 8.35 3.10
CA ILE A 324 21.89 6.98 2.88
C ILE A 324 21.09 6.24 1.80
N SER A 325 19.86 6.68 1.53
CA SER A 325 18.98 6.20 0.45
C SER A 325 18.09 7.31 -0.07
N ASN A 326 17.85 7.34 -1.39
CA ASN A 326 16.98 8.31 -2.07
C ASN A 326 16.10 7.65 -3.16
N LYS A 327 15.90 6.33 -3.09
CA LYS A 327 15.21 5.56 -4.13
C LYS A 327 13.77 6.04 -4.31
N ASN A 328 13.38 6.41 -5.53
CA ASN A 328 12.03 6.88 -5.86
C ASN A 328 11.57 8.08 -5.00
N ASN A 329 12.47 9.04 -4.73
CA ASN A 329 12.22 10.15 -3.80
C ASN A 329 11.91 9.73 -2.35
N ILE A 330 12.20 8.50 -1.94
CA ILE A 330 12.11 8.08 -0.54
C ILE A 330 13.47 8.31 0.11
N PHE A 331 13.55 9.28 1.02
CA PHE A 331 14.78 9.69 1.67
C PHE A 331 14.93 9.06 3.04
N VAL A 332 16.04 8.34 3.21
CA VAL A 332 16.51 7.86 4.51
C VAL A 332 17.88 8.49 4.75
N ALA A 333 18.08 9.05 5.93
CA ALA A 333 19.32 9.73 6.30
C ALA A 333 19.76 9.37 7.72
N GLU A 334 21.04 9.59 8.02
CA GLU A 334 21.64 9.40 9.35
C GLU A 334 22.19 10.73 9.89
N PRO A 335 22.09 11.01 11.20
CA PRO A 335 22.77 12.14 11.82
C PRO A 335 24.30 12.08 11.62
N ILE A 336 24.94 13.25 11.54
CA ILE A 336 26.41 13.38 11.44
C ILE A 336 26.99 13.81 12.77
#